data_AF-A0A967CLP5-F1
#
_entry.id   AF-A0A967CLP5-F1
#
_cell.length_a   1.000
_cell.length_b   1.000
_cell.length_c   1.000
_cell.angle_alpha   90.00
_cell.angle_beta   90.00
_cell.angle_gamma   90.00
#
_symmetry.space_group_name_H-M   'P 1'
#
loop_
_entity.id
_entity.type
_entity.pdbx_description
1 polymer ?
#
loop_
_entity_poly.entity_id
_entity_poly.type
_entity_poly.pdbx_seq_one_letter_code
_entity_poly.pdbx_strand_id
1 'polypeptide(L)'
;MGQRFRYSRWDGTQRGFDLDADALLNQINDEIIHHGDVNAALRRIMQQGMRDRNGEQVQGLREALERLRERRRELREQGQFDGELGELAAELADIVDEERLTIDQDEQRATESGDERRSEIARDAAARRRLQLDALPDNLAQRIDSLRHHDFQSPDAQRRFEQLVDRLRQQLLDQHVQQVSSAVENMTPEEYESRRLYEQLQPGDRVEV
;
A
#
# COMPACT_ATOMS: atom_id res chain seq x y z
N MET A 1 -2.16 3.56 13.69
CA MET A 1 -1.26 4.41 12.88
C MET A 1 -0.37 3.52 12.00
N GLY A 2 -0.68 3.45 10.71
CA GLY A 2 0.06 2.64 9.74
C GLY A 2 0.99 3.52 8.90
N GLN A 3 2.29 3.26 8.98
CA GLN A 3 3.28 3.91 8.11
C GLN A 3 3.11 3.36 6.69
N ARG A 4 2.75 4.20 5.70
CA ARG A 4 2.75 3.77 4.28
C ARG A 4 4.19 3.87 3.76
N PHE A 5 4.77 2.71 3.48
CA PHE A 5 6.07 2.62 2.82
C PHE A 5 5.90 2.79 1.31
N ARG A 6 6.65 3.74 0.75
CA ARG A 6 6.68 4.04 -0.68
C ARG A 6 7.95 3.42 -1.25
N TYR A 7 7.79 2.44 -2.13
CA TYR A 7 8.91 1.80 -2.81
C TYR A 7 9.32 2.68 -3.99
N SER A 8 10.50 3.28 -3.92
CA SER A 8 11.16 3.96 -5.04
C SER A 8 12.38 3.15 -5.51
N ARG A 9 12.78 3.35 -6.77
CA ARG A 9 14.06 2.80 -7.26
C ARG A 9 15.19 3.58 -6.59
N TRP A 10 16.19 2.86 -6.10
CA TRP A 10 17.33 3.40 -5.35
C TRP A 10 18.11 4.41 -6.19
N ASP A 11 18.12 5.68 -5.76
CA ASP A 11 18.78 6.81 -6.43
C ASP A 11 20.08 7.27 -5.73
N GLY A 12 20.51 6.53 -4.70
CA GLY A 12 21.74 6.78 -3.95
C GLY A 12 21.67 7.94 -2.94
N THR A 13 20.53 8.64 -2.81
CA THR A 13 20.41 9.80 -1.91
C THR A 13 19.60 9.52 -0.63
N GLN A 14 19.06 8.31 -0.51
CA GLN A 14 18.24 7.90 0.61
C GLN A 14 19.11 7.54 1.82
N ARG A 15 19.20 8.44 2.80
CA ARG A 15 19.80 8.19 4.11
C ARG A 15 18.79 7.48 5.02
N GLY A 16 18.59 6.20 4.77
CA GLY A 16 17.87 5.29 5.66
C GLY A 16 18.79 4.12 5.93
N PHE A 17 18.85 3.69 7.19
CA PHE A 17 19.89 2.84 7.78
C PHE A 17 21.19 3.61 8.00
N ASP A 18 21.41 4.07 9.24
CA ASP A 18 22.74 4.46 9.72
C ASP A 18 23.55 3.17 9.92
N LEU A 19 23.80 2.50 8.80
CA LEU A 19 24.75 1.40 8.74
C LEU A 19 26.10 2.05 8.84
N ASP A 20 26.73 1.96 10.01
CA ASP A 20 28.10 2.37 10.22
C ASP A 20 28.96 1.71 9.14
N ALA A 21 29.34 2.50 8.12
CA ALA A 21 29.99 2.03 6.91
C ALA A 21 31.32 1.34 7.24
N ASP A 22 31.95 1.75 8.34
CA ASP A 22 33.19 1.17 8.86
C ASP A 22 32.95 -0.19 9.55
N ALA A 23 31.76 -0.43 10.12
CA ALA A 23 31.39 -1.75 10.67
C ALA A 23 31.18 -2.78 9.54
N LEU A 24 30.49 -2.36 8.48
CA LEU A 24 30.30 -3.18 7.27
C LEU A 24 31.63 -3.53 6.60
N LEU A 25 32.55 -2.56 6.48
CA LEU A 25 33.85 -2.77 5.85
C LEU A 25 34.75 -3.73 6.64
N ASN A 26 34.76 -3.64 7.97
CA ASN A 26 35.60 -4.52 8.80
C ASN A 26 35.17 -5.99 8.70
N GLN A 27 33.87 -6.28 8.70
CA GLN A 27 33.40 -7.66 8.65
C GLN A 27 33.46 -8.26 7.23
N ILE A 28 33.26 -7.45 6.19
CA ILE A 28 33.52 -7.85 4.80
C ILE A 28 35.00 -8.19 4.61
N ASN A 29 35.91 -7.43 5.23
CA ASN A 29 37.36 -7.67 5.16
C ASN A 29 37.77 -9.00 5.81
N ASP A 30 37.27 -9.29 7.01
CA ASP A 30 37.58 -10.55 7.72
C ASP A 30 37.08 -11.79 6.96
N GLU A 31 35.95 -11.68 6.25
CA GLU A 31 35.27 -12.80 5.61
C GLU A 31 35.68 -13.00 4.13
N ILE A 32 36.11 -11.93 3.44
CA ILE A 32 36.83 -12.02 2.14
C ILE A 32 38.14 -12.80 2.32
N ILE A 33 38.85 -12.58 3.42
CA ILE A 33 40.14 -13.25 3.69
C ILE A 33 39.96 -14.75 3.94
N HIS A 34 38.83 -15.19 4.50
CA HIS A 34 38.63 -16.60 4.87
C HIS A 34 37.86 -17.43 3.82
N HIS A 35 36.81 -16.89 3.18
CA HIS A 35 35.92 -17.70 2.31
C HIS A 35 35.54 -17.06 0.96
N GLY A 36 35.91 -15.81 0.71
CA GLY A 36 35.87 -15.21 -0.63
C GLY A 36 34.49 -14.95 -1.26
N ASP A 37 33.37 -15.10 -0.54
CA ASP A 37 32.03 -14.81 -1.09
C ASP A 37 31.20 -13.86 -0.21
N VAL A 38 31.30 -12.57 -0.53
CA VAL A 38 30.54 -11.47 0.06
C VAL A 38 29.02 -11.68 -0.06
N ASN A 39 28.54 -12.38 -1.09
CA ASN A 39 27.11 -12.64 -1.27
C ASN A 39 26.58 -13.64 -0.24
N ALA A 40 27.41 -14.57 0.22
CA ALA A 40 27.02 -15.53 1.24
C ALA A 40 26.84 -14.87 2.61
N ALA A 41 27.71 -13.91 2.95
CA ALA A 41 27.65 -13.13 4.19
C ALA A 41 26.39 -12.22 4.21
N LEU A 42 26.16 -11.45 3.15
CA LEU A 42 24.95 -10.59 3.04
C LEU A 42 23.65 -11.40 3.12
N ARG A 43 23.61 -12.57 2.48
CA ARG A 43 22.43 -13.45 2.51
C ARG A 43 22.16 -14.00 3.91
N ARG A 44 23.19 -14.27 4.70
CA ARG A 44 23.07 -14.74 6.08
C ARG A 44 22.58 -13.62 7.00
N ILE A 45 23.13 -12.42 6.89
CA ILE A 45 22.70 -11.23 7.63
C ILE A 45 21.22 -10.93 7.34
N MET A 46 20.80 -10.94 6.07
CA MET A 46 19.39 -10.75 5.74
C MET A 46 18.49 -11.86 6.29
N GLN A 47 18.98 -13.10 6.39
CA GLN A 47 18.19 -14.23 6.86
C GLN A 47 18.10 -14.37 8.37
N GLN A 48 19.15 -13.99 9.11
CA GLN A 48 19.31 -14.26 10.55
C GLN A 48 19.42 -13.00 11.40
N GLY A 49 19.50 -11.81 10.78
CA GLY A 49 19.82 -10.57 11.46
C GLY A 49 21.31 -10.44 11.78
N MET A 50 21.73 -9.31 12.32
CA MET A 50 23.08 -9.10 12.85
C MET A 50 23.02 -8.62 14.29
N ARG A 51 24.11 -8.76 15.03
CA ARG A 51 24.27 -8.06 16.32
C ARG A 51 25.22 -6.90 16.08
N ASP A 52 24.75 -5.70 16.42
CA ASP A 52 25.60 -4.52 16.42
C ASP A 52 26.64 -4.60 17.55
N ARG A 53 27.69 -3.79 17.47
CA ARG A 53 28.79 -3.71 18.45
C ARG A 53 28.30 -3.39 19.87
N ASN A 54 27.14 -2.75 19.97
CA ASN A 54 26.47 -2.43 21.23
C ASN A 54 25.69 -3.62 21.83
N GLY A 55 25.71 -4.79 21.17
CA GLY A 55 24.95 -5.97 21.57
C GLY A 55 23.48 -5.95 21.13
N GLU A 56 23.06 -4.90 20.42
CA GLU A 56 21.69 -4.75 19.92
C GLU A 56 21.44 -5.65 18.71
N GLN A 57 20.31 -6.35 18.72
CA GLN A 57 19.98 -7.30 17.66
C GLN A 57 19.25 -6.58 16.52
N VAL A 58 19.95 -6.41 15.40
CA VAL A 58 19.39 -5.91 14.15
C VAL A 58 18.55 -7.04 13.54
N GLN A 59 17.24 -6.82 13.53
CA GLN A 59 16.26 -7.82 13.14
C GLN A 59 16.41 -8.21 11.68
N GLY A 60 16.40 -9.52 11.41
CA GLY A 60 16.50 -10.04 10.05
C GLY A 60 15.24 -9.77 9.22
N LEU A 61 15.33 -10.01 7.90
CA LEU A 61 14.19 -9.88 6.98
C LEU A 61 13.01 -10.78 7.39
N ARG A 62 13.27 -11.96 8.00
CA ARG A 62 12.20 -12.86 8.46
C ARG A 62 11.37 -12.24 9.58
N GLU A 63 12.00 -11.68 10.61
CA GLU A 63 11.31 -11.03 11.72
C GLU A 63 10.61 -9.73 11.30
N ALA A 64 11.17 -9.00 10.34
CA ALA A 64 10.49 -7.85 9.73
C ALA A 64 9.22 -8.29 8.99
N LEU A 65 9.29 -9.39 8.22
CA LEU A 65 8.13 -9.96 7.52
C LEU A 65 7.10 -10.56 8.49
N GLU A 66 7.53 -11.14 9.60
CA GLU A 66 6.67 -11.70 10.63
C GLU A 66 5.90 -10.61 11.37
N ARG A 67 6.59 -9.55 11.83
CA ARG A 67 5.94 -8.35 12.39
C ARG A 67 4.99 -7.67 11.41
N LEU A 68 5.34 -7.62 10.12
CA LEU A 68 4.43 -7.09 9.09
C LEU A 68 3.16 -7.94 8.97
N ARG A 69 3.28 -9.27 9.03
CA ARG A 69 2.14 -10.19 8.99
C ARG A 69 1.26 -10.07 10.23
N GLU A 70 1.86 -9.97 11.41
CA GLU A 70 1.14 -9.76 12.69
C GLU A 70 0.41 -8.42 12.68
N ARG A 71 1.10 -7.35 12.27
CA ARG A 71 0.49 -6.03 12.17
C ARG A 71 -0.70 -6.02 11.22
N ARG A 72 -0.62 -6.74 10.10
CA ARG A 72 -1.74 -6.91 9.17
C ARG A 72 -2.91 -7.67 9.80
N ARG A 73 -2.67 -8.63 10.70
CA ARG A 73 -3.75 -9.34 11.42
C ARG A 73 -4.40 -8.43 12.46
N GLU A 74 -3.62 -7.73 13.26
CA GLU A 74 -4.13 -6.77 14.26
C GLU A 74 -5.02 -5.70 13.63
N LEU A 75 -4.58 -5.13 12.49
CA LEU A 75 -5.36 -4.13 11.77
C LEU A 75 -6.70 -4.66 11.24
N ARG A 76 -6.78 -5.97 10.96
CA ARG A 76 -8.02 -6.64 10.59
C ARG A 76 -8.92 -6.90 11.79
N GLU A 77 -8.35 -7.35 12.91
CA GLU A 77 -9.08 -7.62 14.16
C GLU A 77 -9.61 -6.34 14.81
N GLN A 78 -8.93 -5.21 14.62
CA GLN A 78 -9.33 -3.90 15.15
C GLN A 78 -10.48 -3.23 14.37
N GLY A 79 -10.99 -3.84 13.30
CA GLY A 79 -12.15 -3.32 12.53
C GLY A 79 -11.93 -1.99 11.79
N GLN A 80 -10.78 -1.33 11.96
CA GLN A 80 -10.49 -0.02 11.35
C GLN A 80 -10.47 -0.04 9.82
N PHE A 81 -10.22 -1.20 9.21
CA PHE A 81 -10.28 -1.36 7.75
C PHE A 81 -11.58 -2.00 7.27
N ASP A 82 -12.45 -2.47 8.17
CA ASP A 82 -13.71 -3.11 7.80
C ASP A 82 -14.84 -2.08 7.69
N GLY A 83 -14.76 -0.95 8.40
CA GLY A 83 -15.76 0.13 8.34
C GLY A 83 -15.76 0.88 7.00
N GLU A 84 -14.77 1.75 6.75
CA GLU A 84 -14.76 2.61 5.54
C GLU A 84 -14.58 1.83 4.23
N LEU A 85 -13.75 0.78 4.21
CA LEU A 85 -13.63 -0.08 3.02
C LEU A 85 -14.85 -0.99 2.85
N GLY A 86 -15.52 -1.36 3.95
CA GLY A 86 -16.78 -2.10 3.91
C GLY A 86 -17.91 -1.25 3.35
N GLU A 87 -18.00 0.03 3.72
CA GLU A 87 -18.93 1.00 3.14
C GLU A 87 -18.70 1.15 1.63
N LEU A 88 -17.44 1.29 1.19
CA LEU A 88 -17.10 1.33 -0.23
C LEU A 88 -17.45 0.03 -0.95
N ALA A 89 -17.21 -1.13 -0.32
CA ALA A 89 -17.55 -2.42 -0.89
C ALA A 89 -19.07 -2.61 -1.00
N ALA A 90 -19.83 -2.15 -0.02
CA ALA A 90 -21.29 -2.16 -0.03
C ALA A 90 -21.84 -1.23 -1.13
N GLU A 91 -21.33 0.00 -1.22
CA GLU A 91 -21.75 0.93 -2.27
C GLU A 91 -21.42 0.39 -3.67
N LEU A 92 -20.26 -0.26 -3.84
CA LEU A 92 -19.91 -0.91 -5.09
C LEU A 92 -20.83 -2.11 -5.41
N ALA A 93 -21.24 -2.87 -4.39
CA ALA A 93 -22.20 -3.95 -4.56
C ALA A 93 -23.57 -3.41 -5.03
N ASP A 94 -24.05 -2.33 -4.43
CA ASP A 94 -25.29 -1.67 -4.84
C ASP A 94 -25.26 -1.21 -6.30
N ILE A 95 -24.11 -0.66 -6.76
CA ILE A 95 -23.91 -0.26 -8.16
C ILE A 95 -23.98 -1.47 -9.10
N VAL A 96 -23.36 -2.60 -8.72
CA VAL A 96 -23.40 -3.84 -9.51
C VAL A 96 -24.82 -4.40 -9.58
N ASP A 97 -25.56 -4.35 -8.48
CA ASP A 97 -26.94 -4.83 -8.44
C ASP A 97 -27.87 -3.94 -9.28
N GLU A 98 -27.64 -2.62 -9.29
CA GLU A 98 -28.34 -1.68 -10.16
C GLU A 98 -28.08 -1.95 -11.66
N GLU A 99 -26.82 -2.25 -12.02
CA GLU A 99 -26.45 -2.65 -13.38
C GLU A 99 -27.14 -3.97 -13.78
N ARG A 100 -27.13 -4.98 -12.90
CA ARG A 100 -27.84 -6.25 -13.12
C ARG A 100 -29.33 -6.04 -13.37
N LEU A 101 -29.97 -5.21 -12.53
CA LEU A 101 -31.39 -4.88 -12.69
C LEU A 101 -31.67 -4.20 -14.03
N THR A 102 -30.77 -3.31 -14.47
CA THR A 102 -30.93 -2.60 -15.74
C THR A 102 -30.79 -3.56 -16.93
N ILE A 103 -29.83 -4.47 -16.89
CA ILE A 103 -29.67 -5.55 -17.89
C ILE A 103 -30.94 -6.40 -17.97
N ASP A 104 -31.52 -6.78 -16.82
CA ASP A 104 -32.76 -7.57 -16.76
C ASP A 104 -33.94 -6.83 -17.39
N GLN A 105 -34.11 -5.56 -17.05
CA GLN A 105 -35.21 -4.73 -17.58
C GLN A 105 -35.07 -4.50 -19.10
N ASP A 106 -33.86 -4.29 -19.59
CA ASP A 106 -33.61 -4.10 -21.03
C ASP A 106 -33.88 -5.39 -21.82
N GLU A 107 -33.48 -6.55 -21.28
CA GLU A 107 -33.79 -7.86 -21.86
C GLU A 107 -35.31 -8.13 -21.89
N GLN A 108 -36.01 -7.81 -20.80
CA GLN A 108 -37.47 -7.93 -20.72
C GLN A 108 -38.16 -7.03 -21.74
N ARG A 109 -37.78 -5.75 -21.82
CA ARG A 109 -38.31 -4.80 -22.80
C ARG A 109 -38.08 -5.25 -24.24
N ALA A 110 -36.94 -5.87 -24.53
CA ALA A 110 -36.66 -6.43 -25.85
C ALA A 110 -37.51 -7.67 -26.16
N THR A 111 -37.81 -8.50 -25.16
CA THR A 111 -38.71 -9.66 -25.29
C THR A 111 -40.17 -9.24 -25.50
N GLU A 112 -40.62 -8.21 -24.78
CA GLU A 112 -41.97 -7.66 -24.87
C GLU A 112 -42.24 -6.93 -26.18
N SER A 113 -41.19 -6.48 -26.90
CA SER A 113 -41.37 -5.75 -28.15
C SER A 113 -41.88 -6.62 -29.31
N GLY A 114 -41.96 -7.94 -29.14
CA GLY A 114 -42.47 -8.88 -30.15
C GLY A 114 -41.57 -9.09 -31.38
N ASP A 115 -40.35 -8.55 -31.36
CA ASP A 115 -39.34 -8.74 -32.41
C ASP A 115 -38.35 -9.83 -31.96
N GLU A 116 -38.48 -11.02 -32.55
CA GLU A 116 -37.66 -12.20 -32.21
C GLU A 116 -36.16 -11.92 -32.36
N ARG A 117 -35.75 -11.26 -33.45
CA ARG A 117 -34.33 -10.96 -33.69
C ARG A 117 -33.79 -10.02 -32.63
N ARG A 118 -34.57 -9.01 -32.25
CA ARG A 118 -34.17 -8.07 -31.20
C ARG A 118 -34.07 -8.76 -29.84
N SER A 119 -35.02 -9.64 -29.52
CA SER A 119 -35.03 -10.40 -28.26
C SER A 119 -33.80 -11.31 -28.16
N GLU A 120 -33.45 -12.05 -29.22
CA GLU A 120 -32.26 -12.91 -29.22
C GLU A 120 -30.96 -12.13 -28.98
N ILE A 121 -30.78 -11.00 -29.68
CA ILE A 121 -29.60 -10.15 -29.52
C ILE A 121 -29.52 -9.59 -28.09
N ALA A 122 -30.64 -9.14 -27.54
CA ALA A 122 -30.69 -8.61 -26.18
C ALA A 122 -30.36 -9.69 -25.14
N ARG A 123 -30.89 -10.91 -25.29
CA ARG A 123 -30.59 -12.05 -24.40
C ARG A 123 -29.12 -12.43 -24.42
N ASP A 124 -28.52 -12.56 -25.61
CA ASP A 124 -27.10 -12.92 -25.73
C ASP A 124 -26.18 -11.83 -25.18
N ALA A 125 -26.53 -10.56 -25.40
CA ALA A 125 -25.80 -9.43 -24.83
C ALA A 125 -25.95 -9.37 -23.29
N ALA A 126 -27.14 -9.61 -22.75
CA ALA A 126 -27.41 -9.68 -21.33
C ALA A 126 -26.64 -10.84 -20.66
N ALA A 127 -26.68 -12.04 -21.25
CA ALA A 127 -25.97 -13.21 -20.75
C ALA A 127 -24.46 -12.97 -20.64
N ARG A 128 -23.85 -12.37 -21.66
CA ARG A 128 -22.42 -12.02 -21.63
C ARG A 128 -22.07 -11.02 -20.52
N ARG A 129 -22.91 -10.01 -20.29
CA ARG A 129 -22.70 -9.03 -19.21
C ARG A 129 -22.85 -9.67 -17.83
N ARG A 130 -23.89 -10.47 -17.61
CA ARG A 130 -24.08 -11.23 -16.35
C ARG A 130 -22.84 -12.07 -16.02
N LEU A 131 -22.32 -12.81 -17.00
CA LEU A 131 -21.11 -13.62 -16.81
C LEU A 131 -19.90 -12.79 -16.39
N GLN A 132 -19.74 -11.57 -16.93
CA GLN A 132 -18.67 -10.67 -16.47
C GLN A 132 -18.89 -10.20 -15.02
N LEU A 133 -20.13 -9.85 -14.67
CA LEU A 133 -20.49 -9.40 -13.32
C LEU A 133 -20.37 -10.54 -12.29
N ASP A 134 -20.65 -11.78 -12.69
CA ASP A 134 -20.51 -12.97 -11.84
C ASP A 134 -19.05 -13.40 -11.66
N ALA A 135 -18.20 -13.11 -12.66
CA ALA A 135 -16.76 -13.37 -12.61
C ALA A 135 -15.97 -12.27 -11.89
N LEU A 136 -16.64 -11.28 -11.28
CA LEU A 136 -15.97 -10.20 -10.56
C LEU A 136 -15.15 -10.75 -9.38
N PRO A 137 -13.86 -10.37 -9.26
CA PRO A 137 -13.02 -10.78 -8.14
C PRO A 137 -13.58 -10.39 -6.77
N ASP A 138 -13.24 -11.17 -5.73
CA ASP A 138 -13.61 -10.88 -4.34
C ASP A 138 -12.81 -9.69 -3.76
N ASN A 139 -11.64 -9.40 -4.33
CA ASN A 139 -10.82 -8.27 -3.90
C ASN A 139 -11.37 -6.96 -4.47
N LEU A 140 -11.71 -6.01 -3.59
CA LEU A 140 -12.24 -4.69 -3.94
C LEU A 140 -11.41 -3.96 -5.01
N ALA A 141 -10.08 -3.95 -4.91
CA ALA A 141 -9.23 -3.25 -5.86
C ALA A 141 -9.28 -3.88 -7.27
N GLN A 142 -9.32 -5.21 -7.34
CA GLN A 142 -9.45 -5.94 -8.61
C GLN A 142 -10.86 -5.83 -9.18
N ARG A 143 -11.89 -5.78 -8.32
CA ARG A 143 -13.27 -5.54 -8.71
C ARG A 143 -13.45 -4.15 -9.33
N ILE A 144 -12.91 -3.11 -8.70
CA ILE A 144 -12.90 -1.74 -9.26
C ILE A 144 -12.18 -1.71 -10.61
N ASP A 145 -11.03 -2.37 -10.73
CA ASP A 145 -10.29 -2.43 -11.99
C ASP A 145 -11.08 -3.15 -13.10
N SER A 146 -11.77 -4.24 -12.76
CA SER A 146 -12.63 -4.99 -13.68
C SER A 146 -13.82 -4.15 -14.14
N LEU A 147 -14.50 -3.48 -13.21
CA LEU A 147 -15.65 -2.61 -13.49
C LEU A 147 -15.27 -1.37 -14.30
N ARG A 148 -14.03 -0.87 -14.18
CA ARG A 148 -13.54 0.24 -15.02
C ARG A 148 -13.49 -0.12 -16.50
N HIS A 149 -13.33 -1.40 -16.84
CA HIS A 149 -13.34 -1.90 -18.21
C HIS A 149 -14.69 -2.51 -18.60
N HIS A 150 -15.70 -2.41 -17.74
CA HIS A 150 -17.04 -2.94 -17.99
C HIS A 150 -17.90 -1.92 -18.75
N ASP A 151 -18.65 -2.41 -19.74
CA ASP A 151 -19.58 -1.62 -20.54
C ASP A 151 -20.94 -1.51 -19.84
N PHE A 152 -21.06 -0.55 -18.92
CA PHE A 152 -22.31 -0.27 -18.18
C PHE A 152 -23.48 0.04 -19.11
N GLN A 153 -24.62 -0.60 -18.85
CA GLN A 153 -25.89 -0.33 -19.50
C GLN A 153 -26.68 0.75 -18.75
N SER A 154 -26.52 0.84 -17.43
CA SER A 154 -27.11 1.88 -16.59
C SER A 154 -26.25 3.14 -16.57
N PRO A 155 -26.74 4.29 -17.09
CA PRO A 155 -26.05 5.58 -16.96
C PRO A 155 -25.93 6.02 -15.50
N ASP A 156 -26.89 5.62 -14.66
CA ASP A 156 -26.88 5.91 -13.24
C ASP A 156 -25.81 5.12 -12.51
N ALA A 157 -25.72 3.81 -12.74
CA ALA A 157 -24.67 2.95 -12.17
C ALA A 157 -23.27 3.42 -12.59
N GLN A 158 -23.09 3.77 -13.87
CA GLN A 158 -21.83 4.31 -14.37
C GLN A 158 -21.42 5.59 -13.64
N ARG A 159 -22.34 6.57 -13.52
CA ARG A 159 -22.06 7.83 -12.80
C ARG A 159 -21.70 7.59 -11.34
N ARG A 160 -22.43 6.71 -10.66
CA ARG A 160 -22.15 6.37 -9.25
C ARG A 160 -20.78 5.70 -9.10
N PHE A 161 -20.42 4.80 -10.02
CA PHE A 161 -19.10 4.18 -10.04
C PHE A 161 -17.98 5.20 -10.21
N GLU A 162 -18.11 6.10 -11.19
CA GLU A 162 -17.13 7.17 -11.44
C GLU A 162 -16.95 8.06 -10.19
N GLN A 163 -18.06 8.47 -9.55
CA GLN A 163 -18.02 9.23 -8.30
C GLN A 163 -17.36 8.49 -7.15
N LEU A 164 -17.60 7.18 -7.02
CA LEU A 164 -16.95 6.34 -6.01
C LEU A 164 -15.44 6.29 -6.25
N VAL A 165 -15.01 6.06 -7.49
CA VAL A 165 -13.58 6.02 -7.86
C VAL A 165 -12.90 7.36 -7.62
N ASP A 166 -13.56 8.47 -7.95
CA ASP A 166 -13.03 9.81 -7.73
C ASP A 166 -12.87 10.13 -6.24
N ARG A 167 -13.87 9.80 -5.40
CA ARG A 167 -13.76 9.95 -3.94
C ARG A 167 -12.63 9.11 -3.37
N LEU A 168 -12.51 7.85 -3.80
CA LEU A 168 -11.43 6.98 -3.37
C LEU A 168 -10.06 7.57 -3.76
N ARG A 169 -9.93 8.11 -4.98
CA ARG A 169 -8.71 8.78 -5.43
C ARG A 169 -8.37 9.98 -4.55
N GLN A 170 -9.35 10.83 -4.23
CA GLN A 170 -9.16 11.99 -3.35
C GLN A 170 -8.69 11.57 -1.96
N GLN A 171 -9.36 10.61 -1.32
CA GLN A 171 -8.99 10.10 0.00
C GLN A 171 -7.56 9.53 0.03
N LEU A 172 -7.15 8.82 -1.03
CA LEU A 172 -5.78 8.30 -1.14
C LEU A 172 -4.74 9.42 -1.27
N LEU A 173 -5.05 10.50 -1.97
CA LEU A 173 -4.19 11.68 -2.09
C LEU A 173 -4.09 12.41 -0.75
N ASP A 174 -5.21 12.61 -0.06
CA ASP A 174 -5.25 13.29 1.24
C ASP A 174 -4.43 12.54 2.29
N GLN A 175 -4.59 11.21 2.36
CA GLN A 175 -3.79 10.38 3.27
C GLN A 175 -2.30 10.47 2.95
N HIS A 176 -1.93 10.56 1.67
CA HIS A 176 -0.54 10.68 1.26
C HIS A 176 0.07 12.03 1.67
N VAL A 177 -0.68 13.12 1.48
CA VAL A 177 -0.25 14.47 1.87
C VAL A 177 -0.07 14.54 3.38
N GLN A 178 -1.05 14.05 4.17
CA GLN A 178 -0.96 14.02 5.63
C GLN A 178 0.29 13.28 6.11
N GLN A 179 0.63 12.15 5.49
CA GLN A 179 1.83 11.40 5.85
C GLN A 179 3.12 12.13 5.51
N VAL A 180 3.17 12.85 4.39
CA VAL A 180 4.34 13.67 4.03
C VAL A 180 4.47 14.84 5.01
N SER A 181 3.38 15.53 5.32
CA SER A 181 3.37 16.62 6.29
C SER A 181 3.83 16.16 7.67
N SER A 182 3.28 15.05 8.19
CA SER A 182 3.69 14.49 9.48
C SER A 182 5.15 14.00 9.48
N ALA A 183 5.64 13.47 8.35
CA ALA A 183 7.06 13.09 8.24
C ALA A 183 7.98 14.31 8.26
N VAL A 184 7.57 15.43 7.66
CA VAL A 184 8.31 16.71 7.67
C VAL A 184 8.23 17.37 9.06
N GLU A 185 7.07 17.36 9.71
CA GLU A 185 6.88 17.87 11.08
C GLU A 185 7.68 17.06 12.12
N ASN A 186 7.75 15.74 11.97
CA ASN A 186 8.58 14.88 12.82
C ASN A 186 10.09 14.95 12.48
N MET A 187 10.49 15.67 11.41
CA MET A 187 11.89 15.84 11.02
C MET A 187 12.56 17.12 11.57
N THR A 188 11.85 18.09 12.17
CA THR A 188 12.44 19.27 12.85
C THR A 188 11.41 19.88 13.82
N PRO A 189 11.71 20.29 15.08
CA PRO A 189 12.88 21.07 15.52
C PRO A 189 13.60 20.59 16.81
N GLU A 190 13.25 19.45 17.42
CA GLU A 190 13.89 18.96 18.66
C GLU A 190 15.38 18.59 18.51
N GLU A 191 15.81 18.30 17.28
CA GLU A 191 17.23 18.17 16.94
C GLU A 191 18.00 19.51 17.02
N TYR A 192 17.33 20.65 16.84
CA TYR A 192 17.98 21.95 17.05
C TYR A 192 18.13 22.29 18.53
N GLU A 193 17.15 21.95 19.38
CA GLU A 193 17.23 22.23 20.82
C GLU A 193 18.27 21.34 21.51
N SER A 194 18.32 20.05 21.15
CA SER A 194 19.34 19.13 21.63
C SER A 194 20.75 19.65 21.29
N ARG A 195 20.93 20.17 20.07
CA ARG A 195 22.24 20.69 19.60
C ARG A 195 22.65 22.01 20.28
N ARG A 196 21.70 22.90 20.59
CA ARG A 196 21.98 24.12 21.36
C ARG A 196 22.36 23.82 22.81
N LEU A 197 21.82 22.75 23.40
CA LEU A 197 22.21 22.30 24.74
C LEU A 197 23.63 21.72 24.76
N TYR A 198 24.06 21.01 23.71
CA TYR A 198 25.43 20.51 23.59
C TYR A 198 26.47 21.61 23.31
N GLU A 199 26.08 22.72 22.69
CA GLU A 199 26.96 23.86 22.42
C GLU A 199 27.22 24.72 23.68
N GLN A 200 26.39 24.58 24.73
CA GLN A 200 26.54 25.32 25.99
C GLN A 200 27.33 24.57 27.08
N LEU A 201 27.75 23.32 26.83
CA LEU A 201 28.37 22.44 27.83
C LEU A 201 29.84 22.07 27.55
N GLN A 202 30.56 22.79 26.69
CA GLN A 202 32.03 22.72 26.67
C GLN A 202 32.67 23.91 27.43
N PRO A 203 33.09 23.73 28.69
CA PRO A 203 34.10 24.55 29.31
C PRO A 203 35.47 23.89 29.10
N GLY A 204 36.39 24.60 28.44
CA GLY A 204 37.78 24.19 28.39
C GLY A 204 38.51 24.98 27.30
N ASP A 205 39.71 25.46 27.50
CA ASP A 205 40.52 25.55 28.70
C ASP A 205 41.55 26.64 28.41
N ARG A 206 42.08 27.24 29.48
CA ARG A 206 43.13 28.26 29.41
C ARG A 206 44.34 27.76 28.63
N VAL A 207 44.94 28.62 27.82
CA VAL A 207 46.41 28.64 27.69
C VAL A 207 46.86 30.10 27.67
N GLU A 208 47.35 30.58 28.81
CA GLU A 208 48.23 31.75 28.92
C GLU A 208 49.58 31.42 28.27
N VAL A 209 50.17 32.41 27.57
CA VAL A 209 51.61 32.49 27.28
C VAL A 209 52.09 33.86 27.76
#